data_AF-A0A7D7WA05-F1
#
_entry.id   AF-A0A7D7WA05-F1
#
_cell.length_a   1.000
_cell.length_b   1.000
_cell.length_c   1.000
_cell.angle_alpha   90.00
_cell.angle_beta   90.00
_cell.angle_gamma   90.00
#
_symmetry.space_group_name_H-M   'P 1'
#
loop_
_entity.id
_entity.type
_entity.pdbx_description
1 polymer ?
#
loop_
_entity_poly.entity_id
_entity_poly.type
_entity_poly.pdbx_seq_one_letter_code
_entity_poly.pdbx_strand_id
1 'polypeptide(L)'
;MALMPMPFSNPRTYPGHSGVDFPQPRGTAIRASAAGKVLRKPRTDRGGYWTTIQYDNGAVVGYAHQDAPASIAVGARVSEGTVIGKVGSLGQNSTGPHLHMENINNATYAGMMALLDRSRVVGATPTGGSTDMSNWPARALYGEAWVKAAQQKLTAFGLYSGDIDGKDGPASQEATETLQRIGGLKDDGVFGPKTNELADLILAGRNATSRPVRDIQAKVGADPDNIWGGRTSLAAYKWQKANGLTADAIWGPASDAKAFPPAPAPTPTPVPEATPREPVYPDAIRAWNVPLASARTAGVTIDRFIIHHQGSTNDDEAYFKTKNDRGSCPTWQVKKDGTVVEFIPPDMKPSSTGSWNDRSVAVETQNVTGDVSGTDKVAGTDWVISDASHEAIAHLVVWASKHFGFPIDRTHVIGHRETGAATACPGPSMDLDGIVKRAQELAAPDPEPEVPAGSVVIVKAELLELRARVSTAIGDLQAFGQRIDGWLS
;
A
#
# COMPACT_ATOMS: atom_id res chain seq x y z
N MET A 1 -57.55 16.65 16.00
CA MET A 1 -57.74 15.30 15.41
C MET A 1 -56.38 14.62 15.41
N ALA A 2 -56.29 13.46 16.04
CA ALA A 2 -55.04 12.71 16.20
C ALA A 2 -54.43 12.32 14.83
N LEU A 3 -53.10 12.31 14.80
CA LEU A 3 -52.24 11.96 13.67
C LEU A 3 -52.68 10.65 12.98
N MET A 4 -52.68 10.63 11.65
CA MET A 4 -52.41 9.37 10.94
C MET A 4 -50.89 9.26 10.77
N PRO A 5 -50.21 8.35 11.48
CA PRO A 5 -48.81 8.05 11.20
C PRO A 5 -48.72 7.46 9.78
N MET A 6 -47.83 7.98 8.95
CA MET A 6 -47.47 7.31 7.69
C MET A 6 -46.93 5.90 8.07
N PRO A 7 -47.53 4.80 7.57
CA PRO A 7 -47.38 3.48 8.18
C PRO A 7 -46.15 2.75 7.62
N PHE A 8 -44.94 3.28 7.80
CA PHE A 8 -43.74 2.63 7.28
C PHE A 8 -42.76 2.31 8.40
N SER A 9 -42.73 1.05 8.82
CA SER A 9 -41.76 0.51 9.78
C SER A 9 -40.52 -0.04 9.06
N ASN A 10 -39.35 0.23 9.64
CA ASN A 10 -38.04 -0.40 9.39
C ASN A 10 -37.33 -0.04 8.05
N PRO A 11 -36.71 1.15 7.93
CA PRO A 11 -35.95 1.53 6.74
C PRO A 11 -34.69 0.68 6.56
N ARG A 12 -34.37 0.25 5.34
CA ARG A 12 -33.14 -0.48 4.99
C ARG A 12 -32.23 0.36 4.08
N THR A 13 -30.91 0.26 4.28
CA THR A 13 -29.88 0.89 3.45
C THR A 13 -28.74 -0.10 3.16
N TYR A 14 -28.19 -0.06 1.94
CA TYR A 14 -27.01 -0.85 1.55
C TYR A 14 -25.92 0.08 0.97
N PRO A 15 -24.62 -0.28 1.03
CA PRO A 15 -23.56 0.50 0.41
C PRO A 15 -23.81 0.70 -1.09
N GLY A 16 -23.82 1.95 -1.57
CA GLY A 16 -24.14 2.30 -2.97
C GLY A 16 -25.63 2.49 -3.28
N HIS A 17 -26.52 2.48 -2.28
CA HIS A 17 -27.96 2.70 -2.43
C HIS A 17 -28.36 4.16 -2.13
N SER A 18 -28.98 4.83 -3.10
CA SER A 18 -29.42 6.22 -3.01
C SER A 18 -30.87 6.31 -2.55
N GLY A 19 -31.15 6.74 -1.32
CA GLY A 19 -32.52 6.87 -0.78
C GLY A 19 -32.87 5.93 0.39
N VAL A 20 -34.17 5.72 0.62
CA VAL A 20 -34.73 4.92 1.72
C VAL A 20 -35.84 4.00 1.21
N ASP A 21 -35.76 2.72 1.56
CA ASP A 21 -36.79 1.73 1.23
C ASP A 21 -37.74 1.48 2.39
N PHE A 22 -39.03 1.46 2.07
CA PHE A 22 -40.13 1.21 3.00
C PHE A 22 -40.91 -0.03 2.55
N PRO A 23 -40.67 -1.21 3.15
CA PRO A 23 -41.41 -2.43 2.83
C PRO A 23 -42.92 -2.25 3.05
N GLN A 24 -43.72 -2.61 2.05
CA GLN A 24 -45.18 -2.48 2.10
C GLN A 24 -45.88 -3.50 1.21
N PRO A 25 -47.11 -3.92 1.56
CA PRO A 25 -47.92 -4.73 0.67
C PRO A 25 -48.05 -4.10 -0.73
N ARG A 26 -47.91 -4.94 -1.76
CA ARG A 26 -48.16 -4.57 -3.14
C ARG A 26 -49.58 -4.01 -3.27
N GLY A 27 -49.75 -2.88 -3.97
CA GLY A 27 -51.03 -2.20 -4.14
C GLY A 27 -51.33 -1.09 -3.11
N THR A 28 -50.57 -0.98 -2.02
CA THR A 28 -50.72 0.11 -1.03
C THR A 28 -50.60 1.48 -1.70
N ALA A 29 -51.48 2.41 -1.35
CA ALA A 29 -51.46 3.76 -1.91
C ALA A 29 -50.20 4.53 -1.48
N ILE A 30 -49.44 5.03 -2.46
CA ILE A 30 -48.31 5.93 -2.23
C ILE A 30 -48.85 7.35 -2.22
N ARG A 31 -48.54 8.12 -1.17
CA ARG A 31 -49.00 9.49 -0.98
C ARG A 31 -47.85 10.47 -1.03
N ALA A 32 -48.07 11.64 -1.62
CA ALA A 32 -47.11 12.75 -1.60
C ALA A 32 -46.84 13.17 -0.15
N SER A 33 -45.56 13.29 0.24
CA SER A 33 -45.18 13.62 1.61
C SER A 33 -45.27 15.12 1.91
N ALA A 34 -45.42 15.96 0.88
CA ALA A 34 -45.69 17.40 0.98
C ALA A 34 -46.39 17.93 -0.29
N ALA A 35 -46.80 19.20 -0.27
CA ALA A 35 -47.35 19.88 -1.44
C ALA A 35 -46.26 20.26 -2.45
N GLY A 36 -46.56 20.14 -3.75
CA GLY A 36 -45.59 20.41 -4.81
C GLY A 36 -46.08 20.20 -6.22
N LYS A 37 -45.17 20.30 -7.19
CA LYS A 37 -45.41 20.11 -8.62
C LYS A 37 -44.82 18.79 -9.10
N VAL A 38 -45.62 17.99 -9.81
CA VAL A 38 -45.15 16.76 -10.45
C VAL A 38 -44.20 17.13 -11.59
N LEU A 39 -42.94 16.70 -11.51
CA LEU A 39 -41.91 17.00 -12.50
C LEU A 39 -41.85 15.98 -13.64
N ARG A 40 -41.94 14.69 -13.30
CA ARG A 40 -41.85 13.61 -14.29
C ARG A 40 -42.43 12.31 -13.75
N LYS A 41 -42.88 11.44 -14.67
CA LYS A 41 -43.38 10.10 -14.37
C LYS A 41 -42.77 9.00 -15.26
N PRO A 42 -41.44 8.81 -15.29
CA PRO A 42 -40.82 7.84 -16.19
C PRO A 42 -41.11 6.40 -15.74
N ARG A 43 -41.01 5.46 -16.69
CA ARG A 43 -40.78 4.05 -16.41
C ARG A 43 -39.32 3.77 -16.70
N THR A 44 -38.59 3.23 -15.72
CA THR A 44 -37.17 2.92 -15.86
C THR A 44 -36.93 1.45 -15.58
N ASP A 45 -35.84 0.92 -16.15
CA ASP A 45 -35.46 -0.49 -15.98
C ASP A 45 -35.10 -0.81 -14.52
N ARG A 46 -34.48 0.14 -13.80
CA ARG A 46 -34.07 -0.05 -12.41
C ARG A 46 -35.18 0.28 -11.41
N GLY A 47 -35.90 1.39 -11.59
CA GLY A 47 -36.86 1.91 -10.61
C GLY A 47 -38.34 1.64 -10.94
N GLY A 48 -38.66 0.89 -12.00
CA GLY A 48 -40.04 0.67 -12.41
C GLY A 48 -40.76 1.98 -12.77
N TYR A 49 -42.07 2.09 -12.49
CA TYR A 49 -42.75 3.38 -12.57
C TYR A 49 -42.29 4.28 -11.43
N TRP A 50 -41.94 5.51 -11.78
CA TRP A 50 -41.37 6.49 -10.88
C TRP A 50 -42.16 7.79 -10.95
N THR A 51 -42.52 8.40 -9.82
CA THR A 51 -43.08 9.76 -9.77
C THR A 51 -42.10 10.71 -9.07
N THR A 52 -41.72 11.81 -9.73
CA THR A 52 -40.86 12.85 -9.12
C THR A 52 -41.69 14.11 -8.84
N ILE A 53 -41.59 14.65 -7.63
CA ILE A 53 -42.28 15.87 -7.22
C ILE A 53 -41.25 16.87 -6.70
N GLN A 54 -41.33 18.10 -7.20
CA GLN A 54 -40.67 19.23 -6.57
C GLN A 54 -41.63 19.84 -5.56
N TYR A 55 -41.28 19.77 -4.28
CA TYR A 55 -42.05 20.39 -3.23
C TYR A 55 -41.90 21.90 -3.22
N ASP A 56 -42.88 22.57 -2.63
CA ASP A 56 -42.88 24.02 -2.50
C ASP A 56 -41.69 24.54 -1.65
N ASN A 57 -41.12 23.67 -0.80
CA ASN A 57 -39.88 23.93 -0.06
C ASN A 57 -38.60 23.68 -0.90
N GLY A 58 -38.72 23.38 -2.19
CA GLY A 58 -37.62 23.18 -3.13
C GLY A 58 -37.01 21.77 -3.16
N ALA A 59 -37.39 20.89 -2.22
CA ALA A 59 -36.93 19.50 -2.26
C ALA A 59 -37.50 18.77 -3.49
N VAL A 60 -36.68 17.98 -4.17
CA VAL A 60 -37.12 17.14 -5.28
C VAL A 60 -37.10 15.69 -4.81
N VAL A 61 -38.28 15.09 -4.67
CA VAL A 61 -38.43 13.74 -4.13
C VAL A 61 -38.91 12.79 -5.21
N GLY A 62 -38.18 11.68 -5.35
CA GLY A 62 -38.52 10.54 -6.18
C GLY A 62 -39.26 9.46 -5.41
N TYR A 63 -40.26 8.85 -6.05
CA TYR A 63 -41.04 7.72 -5.57
C TYR A 63 -40.96 6.60 -6.61
N ALA A 64 -40.25 5.52 -6.32
CA ALA A 64 -39.98 4.45 -7.28
C ALA A 64 -40.69 3.12 -6.93
N HIS A 65 -40.48 2.13 -7.79
CA HIS A 65 -41.04 0.77 -7.75
C HIS A 65 -42.56 0.70 -7.76
N GLN A 66 -43.23 1.72 -8.31
CA GLN A 66 -44.69 1.76 -8.35
C GLN A 66 -45.23 0.69 -9.33
N ASP A 67 -46.33 0.04 -8.99
CA ASP A 67 -47.05 -0.86 -9.92
C ASP A 67 -47.76 -0.05 -11.01
N ALA A 68 -48.35 1.06 -10.62
CA ALA A 68 -49.00 2.02 -11.50
C ALA A 68 -48.90 3.44 -10.90
N PRO A 69 -48.55 4.45 -11.71
CA PRO A 69 -48.65 5.84 -11.30
C PRO A 69 -50.12 6.28 -11.25
N ALA A 70 -50.45 7.27 -10.41
CA ALA A 70 -51.77 7.88 -10.42
C ALA A 70 -52.00 8.70 -11.70
N SER A 71 -53.27 8.90 -12.07
CA SER A 71 -53.71 9.74 -13.20
C SER A 71 -53.57 11.24 -12.93
N ILE A 72 -52.36 11.66 -12.53
CA ILE A 72 -51.97 13.05 -12.28
C ILE A 72 -51.05 13.50 -13.40
N ALA A 73 -51.36 14.59 -14.10
CA ALA A 73 -50.53 15.06 -15.21
C ALA A 73 -49.15 15.54 -14.73
N VAL A 74 -48.12 15.37 -15.57
CA VAL A 74 -46.84 16.06 -15.36
C VAL A 74 -47.09 17.58 -15.43
N GLY A 75 -46.54 18.32 -14.48
CA GLY A 75 -46.79 19.75 -14.31
C GLY A 75 -47.95 20.09 -13.38
N ALA A 76 -48.80 19.12 -13.01
CA ALA A 76 -49.87 19.33 -12.05
C ALA A 76 -49.34 19.53 -10.63
N ARG A 77 -50.08 20.31 -9.84
CA ARG A 77 -49.84 20.48 -8.41
C ARG A 77 -50.54 19.39 -7.62
N VAL A 78 -49.90 18.94 -6.54
CA VAL A 78 -50.44 17.97 -5.58
C VAL A 78 -50.31 18.54 -4.18
N SER A 79 -51.28 18.25 -3.32
CA SER A 79 -51.19 18.54 -1.89
C SER A 79 -50.52 17.38 -1.15
N GLU A 80 -50.08 17.60 0.08
CA GLU A 80 -49.69 16.50 0.97
C GLU A 80 -50.83 15.46 1.05
N GLY A 81 -50.48 14.17 1.08
CA GLY A 81 -51.45 13.08 1.19
C GLY A 81 -52.12 12.69 -0.13
N THR A 82 -51.94 13.47 -1.20
CA THR A 82 -52.44 13.13 -2.54
C THR A 82 -51.89 11.78 -2.98
N VAL A 83 -52.74 10.88 -3.46
CA VAL A 83 -52.31 9.56 -3.97
C VAL A 83 -51.60 9.75 -5.31
N ILE A 84 -50.34 9.33 -5.38
CA ILE A 84 -49.47 9.54 -6.54
C ILE A 84 -49.09 8.23 -7.25
N GLY A 85 -49.43 7.09 -6.65
CA GLY A 85 -49.23 5.77 -7.25
C GLY A 85 -49.60 4.65 -6.28
N LYS A 86 -49.29 3.41 -6.66
CA LYS A 86 -49.43 2.23 -5.79
C LYS A 86 -48.10 1.52 -5.65
N VAL A 87 -47.78 1.04 -4.45
CA VAL A 87 -46.62 0.21 -4.15
C VAL A 87 -46.60 -0.97 -5.10
N GLY A 88 -45.46 -1.21 -5.73
CA GLY A 88 -45.24 -2.35 -6.61
C GLY A 88 -43.95 -3.07 -6.24
N SER A 89 -43.47 -3.87 -7.19
CA SER A 89 -42.14 -4.48 -7.15
C SER A 89 -41.51 -4.42 -8.55
N LEU A 90 -41.80 -3.35 -9.29
CA LEU A 90 -41.32 -3.17 -10.66
C LEU A 90 -39.89 -2.61 -10.65
N GLY A 91 -39.00 -3.16 -11.49
CA GLY A 91 -37.60 -2.77 -11.59
C GLY A 91 -36.66 -3.96 -11.38
N GLN A 92 -35.54 -3.98 -12.11
CA GLN A 92 -34.62 -5.14 -12.19
C GLN A 92 -34.00 -5.55 -10.84
N ASN A 93 -33.93 -4.63 -9.87
CA ASN A 93 -33.29 -4.87 -8.57
C ASN A 93 -34.29 -4.93 -7.39
N SER A 94 -35.61 -5.00 -7.66
CA SER A 94 -36.61 -5.08 -6.60
C SER A 94 -36.72 -6.50 -6.06
N THR A 95 -36.30 -6.73 -4.81
CA THR A 95 -36.35 -8.05 -4.15
C THR A 95 -37.70 -8.37 -3.51
N GLY A 96 -38.67 -7.46 -3.57
CA GLY A 96 -40.04 -7.63 -3.06
C GLY A 96 -40.82 -6.31 -3.01
N PRO A 97 -42.12 -6.29 -2.68
CA PRO A 97 -42.92 -5.07 -2.66
C PRO A 97 -42.45 -4.03 -1.63
N HIS A 98 -42.12 -2.83 -2.09
CA HIS A 98 -41.69 -1.70 -1.23
C HIS A 98 -41.86 -0.35 -1.94
N LEU A 99 -41.87 0.73 -1.16
CA LEU A 99 -41.71 2.09 -1.65
C LEU A 99 -40.26 2.53 -1.47
N HIS A 100 -39.59 2.87 -2.56
CA HIS A 100 -38.30 3.56 -2.52
C HIS A 100 -38.52 5.07 -2.64
N MET A 101 -38.03 5.82 -1.66
CA MET A 101 -38.04 7.28 -1.67
C MET A 101 -36.62 7.83 -1.70
N GLU A 102 -36.38 8.79 -2.59
CA GLU A 102 -35.08 9.46 -2.72
C GLU A 102 -35.26 10.97 -2.76
N ASN A 103 -34.45 11.71 -1.99
CA ASN A 103 -34.30 13.15 -2.20
C ASN A 103 -33.27 13.31 -3.32
N ILE A 104 -33.75 13.58 -4.52
CA ILE A 104 -32.93 13.70 -5.72
C ILE A 104 -31.91 14.85 -5.57
N ASN A 105 -32.20 15.83 -4.71
CA ASN A 105 -31.29 16.94 -4.42
C ASN A 105 -30.26 16.61 -3.31
N ASN A 106 -30.45 15.52 -2.56
CA ASN A 106 -29.53 15.04 -1.51
C ASN A 106 -29.84 13.56 -1.19
N ALA A 107 -29.34 12.65 -2.03
CA ALA A 107 -29.75 11.24 -2.08
C ALA A 107 -29.27 10.36 -0.91
N THR A 108 -28.90 10.97 0.21
CA THR A 108 -28.41 10.27 1.41
C THR A 108 -29.56 9.92 2.35
N TYR A 109 -29.38 8.86 3.16
CA TYR A 109 -30.31 8.49 4.24
C TYR A 109 -30.56 9.66 5.20
N ALA A 110 -29.50 10.40 5.58
CA ALA A 110 -29.60 11.57 6.44
C ALA A 110 -30.38 12.72 5.76
N GLY A 111 -30.15 12.96 4.47
CA GLY A 111 -30.88 13.94 3.67
C GLY A 111 -32.38 13.62 3.55
N MET A 112 -32.74 12.34 3.56
CA MET A 112 -34.14 11.89 3.58
C MET A 112 -34.78 11.94 4.96
N MET A 113 -34.08 11.52 6.02
CA MET A 113 -34.63 11.56 7.38
C MET A 113 -34.83 13.00 7.88
N ALA A 114 -33.97 13.94 7.48
CA ALA A 114 -34.15 15.36 7.77
C ALA A 114 -35.41 15.96 7.11
N LEU A 115 -35.82 15.43 5.95
CA LEU A 115 -37.05 15.84 5.25
C LEU A 115 -38.31 15.25 5.90
N LEU A 116 -38.19 14.09 6.55
CA LEU A 116 -39.32 13.35 7.13
C LEU A 116 -39.58 13.66 8.61
N ASP A 117 -38.67 14.34 9.30
CA ASP A 117 -38.86 14.81 10.68
C ASP A 117 -39.81 16.02 10.73
N ARG A 118 -41.07 15.75 11.11
CA ARG A 118 -42.18 16.71 11.12
C ARG A 118 -42.22 17.64 12.35
N SER A 119 -41.23 17.60 13.24
CA SER A 119 -41.21 18.43 14.46
C SER A 119 -40.83 19.90 14.23
N ARG A 120 -40.50 20.31 12.98
CA ARG A 120 -39.87 21.62 12.68
C ARG A 120 -40.63 22.57 11.75
N VAL A 121 -41.90 22.33 11.44
CA VAL A 121 -42.70 23.25 10.60
C VAL A 121 -43.97 23.69 11.31
N VAL A 122 -43.86 24.73 12.14
CA VAL A 122 -45.02 25.56 12.53
C VAL A 122 -44.57 27.02 12.55
N GLY A 123 -45.21 27.85 11.72
CA GLY A 123 -45.28 29.31 11.92
C GLY A 123 -44.62 30.18 10.85
N ALA A 124 -45.27 30.34 9.70
CA ALA A 124 -45.22 31.58 8.93
C ALA A 124 -46.36 31.61 7.90
N THR A 125 -47.45 32.30 8.22
CA THR A 125 -48.46 32.71 7.24
C THR A 125 -48.01 34.06 6.67
N PRO A 126 -47.80 34.24 5.35
CA PRO A 126 -47.43 35.53 4.80
C PRO A 126 -48.68 36.37 4.57
N THR A 127 -48.73 37.55 5.20
CA THR A 127 -49.59 38.66 4.78
C THR A 127 -48.72 39.66 4.01
N GLY A 128 -49.17 40.05 2.81
CA GLY A 128 -48.70 41.28 2.15
C GLY A 128 -47.76 41.14 0.94
N GLY A 129 -48.37 41.16 -0.25
CA GLY A 129 -47.99 41.91 -1.47
C GLY A 129 -46.52 42.11 -1.89
N SER A 130 -46.11 41.36 -2.93
CA SER A 130 -45.35 41.86 -4.09
C SER A 130 -45.32 40.77 -5.18
N THR A 131 -45.62 41.12 -6.43
CA THR A 131 -45.74 40.19 -7.58
C THR A 131 -44.49 40.11 -8.46
N ASP A 132 -43.32 40.50 -7.93
CA ASP A 132 -42.04 40.27 -8.61
C ASP A 132 -41.33 39.05 -7.99
N MET A 133 -41.42 37.89 -8.67
CA MET A 133 -40.81 36.63 -8.19
C MET A 133 -39.40 36.38 -8.75
N SER A 134 -38.76 37.36 -9.35
CA SER A 134 -37.38 37.21 -9.84
C SER A 134 -36.31 37.34 -8.75
N ASN A 135 -36.70 37.83 -7.56
CA ASN A 135 -35.78 38.16 -6.46
C ASN A 135 -36.24 37.71 -5.05
N TRP A 136 -37.16 36.74 -4.95
CA TRP A 136 -37.51 36.14 -3.66
C TRP A 136 -36.46 35.08 -3.29
N PRO A 137 -35.75 35.18 -2.15
CA PRO A 137 -34.38 34.69 -2.09
C PRO A 137 -34.33 33.20 -1.76
N ALA A 138 -33.44 32.46 -2.43
CA ALA A 138 -33.01 31.12 -2.03
C ALA A 138 -32.57 31.04 -0.54
N ARG A 139 -32.23 32.19 0.07
CA ARG A 139 -31.83 32.35 1.47
C ARG A 139 -32.94 32.06 2.49
N ALA A 140 -34.20 32.40 2.19
CA ALA A 140 -35.33 32.19 3.11
C ALA A 140 -35.81 30.72 3.17
N LEU A 141 -35.29 29.86 2.28
CA LEU A 141 -35.64 28.43 2.22
C LEU A 141 -34.88 27.58 3.26
N TYR A 142 -33.75 28.07 3.77
CA TYR A 142 -32.92 27.33 4.71
C TYR A 142 -33.25 27.76 6.15
N GLY A 143 -33.86 26.83 6.90
CA GLY A 143 -34.24 27.09 8.29
C GLY A 143 -33.04 27.21 9.23
N GLU A 144 -33.28 27.70 10.44
CA GLU A 144 -32.27 27.98 11.48
C GLU A 144 -31.22 26.87 11.65
N ALA A 145 -31.64 25.60 11.66
CA ALA A 145 -30.74 24.46 11.82
C ALA A 145 -29.72 24.30 10.68
N TRP A 146 -30.11 24.62 9.44
CA TRP A 146 -29.23 24.59 8.29
C TRP A 146 -28.18 25.70 8.38
N VAL A 147 -28.62 26.90 8.78
CA VAL A 147 -27.72 28.05 8.95
C VAL A 147 -26.72 27.79 10.08
N LYS A 148 -27.13 27.18 11.20
CA LYS A 148 -26.19 26.76 12.26
C LYS A 148 -25.16 25.75 11.75
N ALA A 149 -25.59 24.77 10.95
CA ALA A 149 -24.67 23.80 10.36
C ALA A 149 -23.68 24.47 9.38
N ALA A 150 -24.13 25.43 8.59
CA ALA A 150 -23.27 26.22 7.72
C ALA A 150 -22.23 27.02 8.54
N GLN A 151 -22.68 27.77 9.55
CA GLN A 151 -21.81 28.53 10.46
C GLN A 151 -20.78 27.62 11.14
N GLN A 152 -21.16 26.43 11.62
CA GLN A 152 -20.23 25.45 12.19
C GLN A 152 -19.12 25.03 11.22
N LYS A 153 -19.47 24.70 9.97
CA LYS A 153 -18.49 24.29 8.95
C LYS A 153 -17.58 25.45 8.58
N LEU A 154 -18.14 26.65 8.40
CA LEU A 154 -17.38 27.86 8.11
C LEU A 154 -16.42 28.24 9.26
N THR A 155 -16.84 28.06 10.51
CA THR A 155 -15.95 28.22 11.68
C THR A 155 -14.85 27.16 11.72
N ALA A 156 -15.15 25.90 11.41
CA ALA A 156 -14.15 24.83 11.34
C ALA A 156 -13.05 25.13 10.30
N PHE A 157 -13.41 25.82 9.23
CA PHE A 157 -12.48 26.33 8.22
C PHE A 157 -11.73 27.60 8.61
N GLY A 158 -12.11 28.26 9.72
CA GLY A 158 -11.60 29.57 10.11
C GLY A 158 -12.10 30.72 9.23
N LEU A 159 -13.18 30.52 8.46
CA LEU A 159 -13.78 31.55 7.60
C LEU A 159 -14.84 32.39 8.32
N TYR A 160 -15.43 31.86 9.40
CA TYR A 160 -16.47 32.53 10.18
C TYR A 160 -16.10 32.56 11.67
N SER A 161 -16.14 33.74 12.28
CA SER A 161 -15.80 33.99 13.69
C SER A 161 -16.97 34.54 14.52
N GLY A 162 -18.16 34.63 13.94
CA GLY A 162 -19.36 35.08 14.66
C GLY A 162 -20.05 33.96 15.44
N ASP A 163 -21.17 34.29 16.08
CA ASP A 163 -21.97 33.31 16.83
C ASP A 163 -22.68 32.33 15.91
N ILE A 164 -22.87 31.10 16.40
CA ILE A 164 -23.64 30.03 15.72
C ILE A 164 -25.11 30.15 16.13
N ASP A 165 -25.74 31.22 15.68
CA ASP A 165 -27.08 31.64 16.09
C ASP A 165 -28.19 31.18 15.14
N GLY A 166 -27.83 30.61 13.98
CA GLY A 166 -28.78 30.18 12.96
C GLY A 166 -29.40 31.31 12.17
N LYS A 167 -28.83 32.52 12.24
CA LYS A 167 -29.25 33.68 11.46
C LYS A 167 -28.23 33.91 10.33
N ASP A 168 -28.74 33.93 9.11
CA ASP A 168 -27.89 34.11 7.92
C ASP A 168 -27.56 35.60 7.71
N GLY A 169 -26.77 36.16 8.62
CA GLY A 169 -26.34 37.55 8.61
C GLY A 169 -25.16 37.82 7.67
N PRO A 170 -24.76 39.09 7.50
CA PRO A 170 -23.70 39.50 6.57
C PRO A 170 -22.37 38.74 6.73
N ALA A 171 -21.96 38.46 7.97
CA ALA A 171 -20.73 37.71 8.22
C ALA A 171 -20.81 36.24 7.79
N SER A 172 -21.97 35.58 7.96
CA SER A 172 -22.20 34.21 7.48
C SER A 172 -22.19 34.16 5.94
N GLN A 173 -22.77 35.18 5.30
CA GLN A 173 -22.81 35.32 3.85
C GLN A 173 -21.42 35.57 3.28
N GLU A 174 -20.64 36.49 3.84
CA GLU A 174 -19.26 36.78 3.39
C GLU A 174 -18.34 35.55 3.53
N ALA A 175 -18.48 34.80 4.62
CA ALA A 175 -17.76 33.54 4.81
C ALA A 175 -18.17 32.48 3.76
N THR A 176 -19.47 32.43 3.43
CA THR A 176 -20.01 31.56 2.38
C THR A 176 -19.46 31.93 1.00
N GLU A 177 -19.49 33.21 0.64
CA GLU A 177 -18.92 33.76 -0.60
C GLU A 177 -17.44 33.41 -0.72
N THR A 178 -16.70 33.53 0.38
CA THR A 178 -15.28 33.16 0.43
C THR A 178 -15.09 31.67 0.13
N LEU A 179 -15.88 30.78 0.73
CA LEU A 179 -15.82 29.34 0.45
C LEU A 179 -16.21 29.03 -1.00
N GLN A 180 -17.23 29.70 -1.53
CA GLN A 180 -17.67 29.55 -2.92
C GLN A 180 -16.56 29.95 -3.89
N ARG A 181 -15.90 31.10 -3.68
CA ARG A 181 -14.73 31.53 -4.47
C ARG A 181 -13.58 30.52 -4.41
N ILE A 182 -13.29 29.97 -3.24
CA ILE A 182 -12.27 28.91 -3.09
C ILE A 182 -12.66 27.68 -3.92
N GLY A 183 -13.92 27.26 -3.86
CA GLY A 183 -14.45 26.12 -4.62
C GLY A 183 -14.58 26.36 -6.12
N GLY A 184 -14.64 27.62 -6.57
CA GLY A 184 -15.03 27.96 -7.94
C GLY A 184 -16.53 27.76 -8.20
N LEU A 185 -17.34 27.89 -7.15
CA LEU A 185 -18.81 27.91 -7.25
C LEU A 185 -19.28 29.33 -7.58
N LYS A 186 -20.57 29.45 -7.94
CA LYS A 186 -21.22 30.76 -8.05
C LYS A 186 -21.13 31.47 -6.70
N ASP A 187 -20.62 32.70 -6.72
CA ASP A 187 -20.47 33.56 -5.54
C ASP A 187 -21.78 34.33 -5.30
N ASP A 188 -22.75 33.67 -4.66
CA ASP A 188 -24.08 34.24 -4.38
C ASP A 188 -24.38 34.40 -2.88
N GLY A 189 -23.42 34.03 -2.04
CA GLY A 189 -23.50 34.10 -0.58
C GLY A 189 -24.59 33.22 0.02
N VAL A 190 -25.10 32.24 -0.73
CA VAL A 190 -26.08 31.27 -0.25
C VAL A 190 -25.40 29.94 0.04
N PHE A 191 -25.43 29.49 1.30
CA PHE A 191 -24.89 28.18 1.69
C PHE A 191 -25.85 27.05 1.27
N GLY A 192 -26.06 26.89 -0.04
CA GLY A 192 -26.95 25.86 -0.59
C GLY A 192 -26.27 24.49 -0.74
N PRO A 193 -26.96 23.49 -1.30
CA PRO A 193 -26.47 22.11 -1.43
C PRO A 193 -25.07 21.99 -2.03
N LYS A 194 -24.76 22.72 -3.12
CA LYS A 194 -23.43 22.68 -3.75
C LYS A 194 -22.33 23.24 -2.84
N THR A 195 -22.61 24.32 -2.12
CA THR A 195 -21.69 24.88 -1.12
C THR A 195 -21.50 23.90 0.04
N ASN A 196 -22.56 23.23 0.45
CA ASN A 196 -22.51 22.21 1.50
C ASN A 196 -21.72 20.95 1.07
N GLU A 197 -21.93 20.46 -0.15
CA GLU A 197 -21.16 19.33 -0.73
C GLU A 197 -19.67 19.64 -0.79
N LEU A 198 -19.30 20.86 -1.21
CA LEU A 198 -17.92 21.32 -1.19
C LEU A 198 -17.36 21.35 0.24
N ALA A 199 -18.12 21.87 1.20
CA ALA A 199 -17.71 21.90 2.61
C ALA A 199 -17.51 20.48 3.18
N ASP A 200 -18.42 19.54 2.87
CA ASP A 200 -18.32 18.16 3.31
C ASP A 200 -17.10 17.45 2.70
N LEU A 201 -16.83 17.67 1.42
CA LEU A 201 -15.63 17.16 0.76
C LEU A 201 -14.36 17.69 1.44
N ILE A 202 -14.27 18.99 1.70
CA ILE A 202 -13.09 19.58 2.32
C ILE A 202 -12.93 19.07 3.76
N LEU A 203 -14.01 18.98 4.54
CA LEU A 203 -13.94 18.46 5.92
C LEU A 203 -13.56 16.97 5.99
N ALA A 204 -13.86 16.19 4.96
CA ALA A 204 -13.45 14.79 4.85
C ALA A 204 -11.96 14.60 4.51
N GLY A 205 -11.25 15.70 4.20
CA GLY A 205 -9.81 15.70 3.96
C GLY A 205 -9.02 15.10 5.12
N ARG A 206 -7.94 14.39 4.81
CA ARG A 206 -7.06 13.71 5.78
C ARG A 206 -5.64 13.58 5.26
N ASN A 207 -4.69 13.36 6.17
CA ASN A 207 -3.35 12.91 5.80
C ASN A 207 -3.38 11.41 5.50
N ALA A 208 -3.07 11.03 4.26
CA ALA A 208 -3.00 9.64 3.80
C ALA A 208 -1.56 9.18 3.55
N THR A 209 -0.58 9.82 4.20
CA THR A 209 0.85 9.51 4.11
C THR A 209 1.47 9.39 5.50
N SER A 210 2.73 8.97 5.56
CA SER A 210 3.54 9.00 6.79
C SER A 210 4.18 10.37 7.08
N ARG A 211 3.97 11.38 6.22
CA ARG A 211 4.49 12.74 6.41
C ARG A 211 3.92 13.34 7.71
N PRO A 212 4.75 13.94 8.58
CA PRO A 212 4.23 14.66 9.74
C PRO A 212 3.25 15.77 9.33
N VAL A 213 2.12 15.89 10.04
CA VAL A 213 1.06 16.89 9.72
C VAL A 213 1.62 18.31 9.79
N ARG A 214 2.49 18.58 10.76
CA ARG A 214 3.17 19.88 10.90
C ARG A 214 3.96 20.30 9.65
N ASP A 215 4.61 19.37 8.96
CA ASP A 215 5.38 19.68 7.75
C ASP A 215 4.44 20.07 6.60
N ILE A 216 3.33 19.33 6.48
CA ILE A 216 2.27 19.64 5.51
C ILE A 216 1.69 21.02 5.82
N GLN A 217 1.35 21.31 7.08
CA GLN A 217 0.82 22.60 7.51
C GLN A 217 1.75 23.75 7.14
N ALA A 218 3.05 23.63 7.43
CA ALA A 218 4.04 24.61 7.04
C ALA A 218 4.10 24.80 5.52
N LYS A 219 3.95 23.72 4.73
CA LYS A 219 3.97 23.76 3.27
C LYS A 219 2.73 24.38 2.64
N VAL A 220 1.55 24.14 3.21
CA VAL A 220 0.27 24.66 2.70
C VAL A 220 -0.12 26.00 3.31
N GLY A 221 0.65 26.50 4.28
CA GLY A 221 0.39 27.78 4.97
C GLY A 221 -0.72 27.70 6.00
N ALA A 222 -0.91 26.55 6.65
CA ALA A 222 -1.82 26.37 7.80
C ALA A 222 -1.06 26.51 9.13
N ASP A 223 -1.80 26.75 10.22
CA ASP A 223 -1.26 26.79 11.58
C ASP A 223 -0.51 25.48 11.89
N PRO A 224 0.77 25.51 12.30
CA PRO A 224 1.58 24.29 12.52
C PRO A 224 1.32 23.65 13.89
N ASP A 225 0.05 23.41 14.21
CA ASP A 225 -0.43 22.84 15.47
C ASP A 225 -0.34 21.29 15.51
N ASN A 226 0.09 20.68 14.40
CA ASN A 226 0.20 19.23 14.20
C ASN A 226 -1.15 18.48 14.26
N ILE A 227 -2.27 19.19 14.09
CA ILE A 227 -3.63 18.64 14.07
C ILE A 227 -4.22 18.74 12.67
N TRP A 228 -4.72 17.61 12.15
CA TRP A 228 -5.47 17.62 10.89
C TRP A 228 -6.92 18.05 11.13
N GLY A 229 -7.15 19.36 11.21
CA GLY A 229 -8.48 19.97 11.36
C GLY A 229 -9.00 20.64 10.09
N GLY A 230 -10.18 21.26 10.16
CA GLY A 230 -10.83 21.92 9.01
C GLY A 230 -9.97 23.01 8.35
N ARG A 231 -9.19 23.77 9.14
CA ARG A 231 -8.21 24.74 8.63
C ARG A 231 -7.11 24.08 7.79
N THR A 232 -6.55 22.98 8.27
CA THR A 232 -5.53 22.17 7.55
C THR A 232 -6.11 21.59 6.27
N SER A 233 -7.31 21.01 6.32
CA SER A 233 -7.96 20.45 5.13
C SER A 233 -8.30 21.53 4.09
N LEU A 234 -8.78 22.70 4.50
CA LEU A 234 -9.05 23.82 3.58
C LEU A 234 -7.76 24.35 2.94
N ALA A 235 -6.67 24.44 3.71
CA ALA A 235 -5.36 24.85 3.18
C ALA A 235 -4.82 23.82 2.17
N ALA A 236 -4.94 22.52 2.47
CA ALA A 236 -4.57 21.45 1.56
C ALA A 236 -5.39 21.50 0.26
N TYR A 237 -6.71 21.69 0.33
CA TYR A 237 -7.58 21.87 -0.84
C TYR A 237 -7.13 23.04 -1.72
N LYS A 238 -6.89 24.22 -1.12
CA LYS A 238 -6.39 25.41 -1.82
C LYS A 238 -5.05 25.14 -2.50
N TRP A 239 -4.13 24.50 -1.78
CA TRP A 239 -2.80 24.19 -2.28
C TRP A 239 -2.85 23.21 -3.46
N GLN A 240 -3.66 22.15 -3.38
CA GLN A 240 -3.87 21.20 -4.48
C GLN A 240 -4.38 21.92 -5.74
N LYS A 241 -5.40 22.76 -5.59
CA LYS A 241 -5.97 23.55 -6.69
C LYS A 241 -4.93 24.48 -7.33
N ALA A 242 -4.13 25.17 -6.52
CA ALA A 242 -3.06 26.04 -7.01
C ALA A 242 -1.91 25.29 -7.71
N ASN A 243 -1.74 24.00 -7.43
CA ASN A 243 -0.65 23.18 -7.96
C ASN A 243 -1.09 22.22 -9.09
N GLY A 244 -2.32 22.38 -9.59
CA GLY A 244 -2.87 21.57 -10.69
C GLY A 244 -3.13 20.11 -10.30
N LEU A 245 -3.40 19.84 -9.03
CA LEU A 245 -3.76 18.53 -8.52
C LEU A 245 -5.28 18.42 -8.34
N THR A 246 -5.78 17.18 -8.24
CA THR A 246 -7.15 16.94 -7.78
C THR A 246 -7.33 17.58 -6.40
N ALA A 247 -8.26 18.54 -6.31
CA ALA A 247 -8.57 19.23 -5.07
C ALA A 247 -9.63 18.45 -4.29
N ASP A 248 -9.19 17.50 -3.47
CA ASP A 248 -10.02 16.61 -2.64
C ASP A 248 -9.75 16.77 -1.13
N ALA A 249 -8.83 17.67 -0.76
CA ALA A 249 -8.34 17.88 0.59
C ALA A 249 -7.66 16.65 1.24
N ILE A 250 -7.41 15.57 0.49
CA ILE A 250 -6.69 14.39 0.95
C ILE A 250 -5.21 14.56 0.58
N TRP A 251 -4.36 14.68 1.60
CA TRP A 251 -2.92 14.69 1.37
C TRP A 251 -2.42 13.27 1.12
N GLY A 252 -2.44 12.86 -0.14
CA GLY A 252 -1.93 11.57 -0.62
C GLY A 252 -0.59 11.70 -1.35
N PRO A 253 -0.08 10.58 -1.92
CA PRO A 253 1.24 10.52 -2.55
C PRO A 253 1.49 11.58 -3.63
N ALA A 254 0.49 11.93 -4.44
CA ALA A 254 0.62 12.96 -5.48
C ALA A 254 0.81 14.37 -4.91
N SER A 255 0.08 14.70 -3.84
CA SER A 255 0.25 15.99 -3.14
C SER A 255 1.62 16.04 -2.48
N ASP A 256 1.99 14.95 -1.81
CA ASP A 256 3.24 14.84 -1.08
C ASP A 256 4.47 14.92 -1.99
N ALA A 257 4.49 14.18 -3.10
CA ALA A 257 5.57 14.22 -4.08
C ALA A 257 5.71 15.60 -4.76
N LYS A 258 4.59 16.30 -5.00
CA LYS A 258 4.60 17.65 -5.58
C LYS A 258 5.11 18.68 -4.58
N ALA A 259 4.79 18.54 -3.29
CA ALA A 259 5.12 19.53 -2.27
C ALA A 259 6.52 19.33 -1.70
N PHE A 260 6.95 18.08 -1.58
CA PHE A 260 8.23 17.61 -1.10
C PHE A 260 8.89 16.76 -2.18
N PRO A 261 9.23 17.37 -3.34
CA PRO A 261 9.94 16.63 -4.37
C PRO A 261 11.24 16.10 -3.77
N PRO A 262 11.63 14.85 -4.08
CA PRO A 262 12.94 14.37 -3.71
C PRO A 262 13.98 15.34 -4.24
N ALA A 263 15.06 15.54 -3.47
CA ALA A 263 16.17 16.37 -3.93
C ALA A 263 16.58 15.92 -5.34
N PRO A 264 16.93 16.86 -6.25
CA PRO A 264 17.37 16.49 -7.59
C PRO A 264 18.46 15.43 -7.45
N ALA A 265 18.29 14.32 -8.16
CA ALA A 265 19.32 13.31 -8.22
C ALA A 265 20.63 14.03 -8.61
N PRO A 266 21.74 13.80 -7.88
CA PRO A 266 23.00 14.40 -8.25
C PRO A 266 23.30 14.04 -9.70
N THR A 267 23.80 15.00 -10.47
CA THR A 267 24.32 14.76 -11.83
C THR A 267 25.22 13.52 -11.76
N PRO A 268 25.04 12.49 -12.60
CA PRO A 268 25.87 11.31 -12.50
C PRO A 268 27.31 11.72 -12.83
N THR A 269 28.13 11.86 -11.79
CA THR A 269 29.56 11.63 -11.91
C THR A 269 29.71 10.30 -12.65
N PRO A 270 30.61 10.15 -13.64
CA PRO A 270 30.90 8.86 -14.23
C PRO A 270 31.09 7.87 -13.07
N VAL A 271 30.17 6.92 -12.96
CA VAL A 271 30.26 5.91 -11.92
C VAL A 271 31.51 5.13 -12.29
N PRO A 272 32.53 5.04 -11.43
CA PRO A 272 33.67 4.20 -11.73
C PRO A 272 33.13 2.81 -12.07
N GLU A 273 33.58 2.21 -13.16
CA GLU A 273 33.09 0.89 -13.54
C GLU A 273 33.82 -0.17 -12.73
N ALA A 274 33.11 -1.24 -12.34
CA ALA A 274 33.76 -2.38 -11.72
C ALA A 274 34.73 -3.03 -12.71
N THR A 275 35.99 -3.19 -12.31
CA THR A 275 37.00 -3.86 -13.13
C THR A 275 37.07 -5.35 -12.77
N PRO A 276 37.26 -6.27 -13.74
CA PRO A 276 37.45 -7.68 -13.45
C PRO A 276 38.74 -7.93 -12.67
N ARG A 277 38.77 -9.02 -11.89
CA ARG A 277 39.97 -9.55 -11.22
C ARG A 277 39.85 -11.06 -11.02
N GLU A 278 40.95 -11.67 -10.61
CA GLU A 278 40.93 -13.06 -10.14
C GLU A 278 40.15 -13.19 -8.82
N PRO A 279 39.31 -14.24 -8.67
CA PRO A 279 38.64 -14.54 -7.42
C PRO A 279 39.60 -14.88 -6.29
N VAL A 280 39.27 -14.43 -5.07
CA VAL A 280 39.97 -14.86 -3.86
C VAL A 280 39.33 -16.16 -3.33
N TYR A 281 38.00 -16.28 -3.41
CA TYR A 281 37.31 -17.54 -3.21
C TYR A 281 37.51 -18.46 -4.44
N PRO A 282 38.15 -19.65 -4.31
CA PRO A 282 38.53 -20.48 -5.46
C PRO A 282 37.38 -20.98 -6.33
N ASP A 283 36.19 -21.19 -5.74
CA ASP A 283 35.04 -21.72 -6.49
C ASP A 283 34.15 -20.61 -7.09
N ALA A 284 34.51 -19.33 -6.92
CA ALA A 284 33.84 -18.25 -7.63
C ALA A 284 34.26 -18.26 -9.10
N ILE A 285 33.29 -18.18 -10.01
CA ILE A 285 33.56 -18.27 -11.45
C ILE A 285 34.17 -16.98 -12.03
N ARG A 286 34.06 -15.87 -11.29
CA ARG A 286 34.64 -14.56 -11.62
C ARG A 286 34.58 -13.63 -10.44
N ALA A 287 35.42 -12.60 -10.48
CA ALA A 287 35.43 -11.57 -9.48
C ALA A 287 35.60 -10.15 -10.04
N TRP A 288 35.16 -9.18 -9.26
CA TRP A 288 35.15 -7.77 -9.60
C TRP A 288 35.84 -6.92 -8.51
N ASN A 289 36.26 -5.72 -8.88
CA ASN A 289 36.59 -4.62 -7.98
C ASN A 289 35.48 -3.58 -8.08
N VAL A 290 34.39 -3.79 -7.34
CA VAL A 290 33.27 -2.84 -7.32
C VAL A 290 33.67 -1.60 -6.49
N PRO A 291 33.47 -0.37 -7.01
CA PRO A 291 33.87 0.88 -6.34
C PRO A 291 32.97 1.29 -5.16
N LEU A 292 32.14 0.37 -4.68
CA LEU A 292 31.43 0.46 -3.40
C LEU A 292 32.21 -0.22 -2.25
N ALA A 293 33.25 -0.98 -2.57
CA ALA A 293 34.17 -1.53 -1.57
C ALA A 293 34.82 -0.39 -0.79
N SER A 294 34.90 -0.53 0.52
CA SER A 294 35.66 0.39 1.37
C SER A 294 36.62 -0.37 2.26
N ALA A 295 37.68 0.29 2.70
CA ALA A 295 38.57 -0.30 3.70
C ALA A 295 37.80 -0.56 5.00
N ARG A 296 38.16 -1.65 5.67
CA ARG A 296 37.71 -1.93 7.03
C ARG A 296 38.37 -0.96 8.00
N THR A 297 37.73 -0.71 9.14
CA THR A 297 38.35 0.04 10.22
C THR A 297 39.57 -0.72 10.72
N ALA A 298 40.68 -0.02 10.94
CA ALA A 298 41.92 -0.63 11.40
C ALA A 298 41.71 -1.38 12.72
N GLY A 299 42.19 -2.63 12.77
CA GLY A 299 42.10 -3.48 13.96
C GLY A 299 40.78 -4.25 14.13
N VAL A 300 39.81 -4.09 13.22
CA VAL A 300 38.58 -4.88 13.25
C VAL A 300 38.82 -6.25 12.65
N THR A 301 38.50 -7.30 13.42
CA THR A 301 38.53 -8.69 12.95
C THR A 301 37.21 -9.05 12.28
N ILE A 302 37.29 -9.71 11.13
CA ILE A 302 36.12 -10.35 10.51
C ILE A 302 35.82 -11.60 11.31
N ASP A 303 34.68 -11.62 11.98
CA ASP A 303 34.30 -12.71 12.87
C ASP A 303 32.98 -13.36 12.48
N ARG A 304 32.36 -12.95 11.36
CA ARG A 304 31.06 -13.50 10.98
C ARG A 304 30.81 -13.51 9.48
N PHE A 305 29.92 -14.41 9.10
CA PHE A 305 29.36 -14.57 7.77
C PHE A 305 27.86 -14.25 7.81
N ILE A 306 27.42 -13.27 7.03
CA ILE A 306 26.02 -12.84 7.03
C ILE A 306 25.33 -13.26 5.73
N ILE A 307 24.24 -14.00 5.88
CA ILE A 307 23.45 -14.53 4.78
C ILE A 307 22.27 -13.60 4.50
N HIS A 308 22.20 -13.16 3.26
CA HIS A 308 21.14 -12.34 2.70
C HIS A 308 20.46 -13.05 1.55
N HIS A 309 19.23 -12.65 1.25
CA HIS A 309 18.53 -13.06 0.04
C HIS A 309 18.24 -11.83 -0.82
N GLN A 310 18.17 -12.04 -2.12
CA GLN A 310 17.67 -11.03 -3.03
C GLN A 310 16.18 -10.81 -2.79
N GLY A 311 15.69 -9.61 -3.11
CA GLY A 311 14.24 -9.35 -3.13
C GLY A 311 13.56 -9.85 -4.41
N SER A 312 14.27 -10.59 -5.25
CA SER A 312 13.86 -10.96 -6.60
C SER A 312 14.35 -12.36 -6.98
N THR A 313 13.91 -12.85 -8.14
CA THR A 313 14.45 -14.05 -8.80
C THR A 313 15.45 -13.70 -9.90
N ASN A 314 15.79 -12.42 -10.07
CA ASN A 314 16.69 -11.94 -11.12
C ASN A 314 18.15 -12.22 -10.79
N ASP A 315 18.99 -12.20 -11.82
CA ASP A 315 20.43 -12.15 -11.63
C ASP A 315 20.86 -10.70 -11.37
N ASP A 316 21.04 -10.37 -10.09
CA ASP A 316 21.41 -9.01 -9.66
C ASP A 316 22.91 -8.68 -9.84
N GLU A 317 23.69 -9.47 -10.59
CA GLU A 317 25.12 -9.22 -10.81
C GLU A 317 25.39 -7.82 -11.38
N ALA A 318 24.60 -7.39 -12.38
CA ALA A 318 24.73 -6.05 -12.95
C ALA A 318 24.43 -4.94 -11.93
N TYR A 319 23.49 -5.17 -11.03
CA TYR A 319 23.09 -4.24 -9.98
C TYR A 319 24.19 -4.08 -8.92
N PHE A 320 24.81 -5.18 -8.50
CA PHE A 320 25.90 -5.15 -7.52
C PHE A 320 27.24 -4.67 -8.09
N LYS A 321 27.43 -4.70 -9.42
CA LYS A 321 28.64 -4.21 -10.10
C LYS A 321 28.74 -2.68 -10.23
N THR A 322 27.68 -1.95 -9.95
CA THR A 322 27.63 -0.51 -10.16
C THR A 322 27.19 0.20 -8.89
N LYS A 323 27.46 1.51 -8.80
CA LYS A 323 26.88 2.34 -7.75
C LYS A 323 25.36 2.37 -7.94
N ASN A 324 24.67 1.54 -7.16
CA ASN A 324 23.21 1.47 -7.16
C ASN A 324 22.59 2.46 -6.16
N ASP A 325 21.28 2.64 -6.30
CA ASP A 325 20.43 3.53 -5.50
C ASP A 325 20.46 3.24 -3.99
N ARG A 326 20.79 2.00 -3.60
CA ARG A 326 20.92 1.59 -2.19
C ARG A 326 22.34 1.69 -1.65
N GLY A 327 23.34 1.94 -2.51
CA GLY A 327 24.75 1.81 -2.16
C GLY A 327 25.12 0.41 -1.67
N SER A 328 24.40 -0.62 -2.14
CA SER A 328 24.49 -1.99 -1.66
C SER A 328 25.52 -2.79 -2.45
N CYS A 329 26.40 -3.51 -1.77
CA CYS A 329 27.36 -4.41 -2.40
C CYS A 329 27.78 -5.51 -1.41
N PRO A 330 27.36 -6.77 -1.60
CA PRO A 330 27.80 -7.89 -0.78
C PRO A 330 29.24 -8.29 -1.14
N THR A 331 29.83 -9.20 -0.36
CA THR A 331 31.09 -9.83 -0.75
C THR A 331 30.89 -10.76 -1.94
N TRP A 332 29.84 -11.59 -1.89
CA TRP A 332 29.48 -12.53 -2.94
C TRP A 332 27.99 -12.49 -3.30
N GLN A 333 27.67 -12.94 -4.50
CA GLN A 333 26.34 -13.44 -4.84
C GLN A 333 26.42 -14.93 -5.15
N VAL A 334 25.42 -15.67 -4.68
CA VAL A 334 25.15 -17.05 -5.07
C VAL A 334 23.92 -17.06 -5.96
N LYS A 335 24.06 -17.57 -7.18
CA LYS A 335 22.97 -17.69 -8.15
C LYS A 335 22.16 -18.96 -7.89
N LYS A 336 20.98 -19.03 -8.51
CA LYS A 336 20.06 -20.16 -8.36
C LYS A 336 20.62 -21.52 -8.77
N ASP A 337 21.67 -21.55 -9.58
CA ASP A 337 22.36 -22.77 -10.00
C ASP A 337 23.57 -23.12 -9.11
N GLY A 338 23.78 -22.38 -8.01
CA GLY A 338 24.93 -22.52 -7.11
C GLY A 338 26.17 -21.75 -7.55
N THR A 339 26.15 -21.08 -8.71
CA THR A 339 27.27 -20.28 -9.19
C THR A 339 27.58 -19.13 -8.24
N VAL A 340 28.86 -18.98 -7.87
CA VAL A 340 29.33 -17.89 -7.01
C VAL A 340 30.03 -16.80 -7.83
N VAL A 341 29.64 -15.54 -7.60
CA VAL A 341 30.30 -14.34 -8.14
C VAL A 341 30.80 -13.49 -6.98
N GLU A 342 32.05 -13.02 -7.06
CA GLU A 342 32.67 -12.20 -6.01
C GLU A 342 32.74 -10.72 -6.44
N PHE A 343 32.15 -9.79 -5.68
CA PHE A 343 32.09 -8.38 -6.10
C PHE A 343 33.19 -7.51 -5.53
N ILE A 344 33.65 -7.84 -4.33
CA ILE A 344 34.71 -7.11 -3.64
C ILE A 344 35.69 -8.13 -3.08
N PRO A 345 36.99 -7.79 -2.97
CA PRO A 345 37.94 -8.61 -2.25
C PRO A 345 37.38 -8.96 -0.85
N PRO A 346 37.44 -10.22 -0.38
CA PRO A 346 36.82 -10.60 0.89
C PRO A 346 37.34 -9.85 2.13
N ASP A 347 38.58 -9.35 2.07
CA ASP A 347 39.21 -8.49 3.08
C ASP A 347 38.63 -7.05 3.08
N MET A 348 37.97 -6.62 2.00
CA MET A 348 37.28 -5.34 1.92
C MET A 348 35.91 -5.38 2.60
N LYS A 349 35.46 -4.21 3.06
CA LYS A 349 34.18 -4.04 3.77
C LYS A 349 33.01 -4.09 2.79
N PRO A 350 32.04 -5.02 2.95
CA PRO A 350 30.80 -5.00 2.19
C PRO A 350 29.93 -3.81 2.60
N SER A 351 28.95 -3.48 1.75
CA SER A 351 27.88 -2.55 2.06
C SER A 351 26.55 -3.28 1.98
N SER A 352 26.26 -4.13 2.97
CA SER A 352 25.07 -5.02 2.92
C SER A 352 24.25 -5.01 4.22
N THR A 353 24.91 -4.79 5.35
CA THR A 353 24.38 -5.12 6.69
C THR A 353 24.63 -3.99 7.71
N GLY A 354 24.76 -2.75 7.24
CA GLY A 354 24.90 -1.56 8.10
C GLY A 354 26.10 -1.63 9.06
N SER A 355 25.85 -1.49 10.36
CA SER A 355 26.90 -1.47 11.40
C SER A 355 27.70 -2.77 11.51
N TRP A 356 27.22 -3.87 10.91
CA TRP A 356 27.91 -5.16 10.93
C TRP A 356 28.95 -5.33 9.84
N ASN A 357 28.86 -4.52 8.77
CA ASN A 357 29.72 -4.62 7.59
C ASN A 357 31.21 -4.77 7.92
N ASP A 358 31.69 -4.01 8.90
CA ASP A 358 33.12 -3.90 9.21
C ASP A 358 33.72 -5.20 9.75
N ARG A 359 32.91 -6.01 10.43
CA ARG A 359 33.30 -7.29 11.06
C ARG A 359 32.72 -8.52 10.36
N SER A 360 32.13 -8.35 9.18
CA SER A 360 31.51 -9.43 8.43
C SER A 360 31.98 -9.52 6.99
N VAL A 361 31.86 -10.71 6.43
CA VAL A 361 31.62 -10.90 4.99
C VAL A 361 30.14 -11.22 4.76
N ALA A 362 29.65 -10.98 3.56
CA ALA A 362 28.23 -11.15 3.25
C ALA A 362 27.99 -11.82 1.91
N VAL A 363 26.96 -12.68 1.85
CA VAL A 363 26.47 -13.28 0.62
C VAL A 363 25.03 -12.85 0.36
N GLU A 364 24.72 -12.51 -0.89
CA GLU A 364 23.34 -12.31 -1.39
C GLU A 364 22.96 -13.49 -2.29
N THR A 365 21.92 -14.25 -1.93
CA THR A 365 21.49 -15.41 -2.74
C THR A 365 20.24 -15.13 -3.56
N GLN A 366 20.24 -15.61 -4.81
CA GLN A 366 19.13 -15.50 -5.75
C GLN A 366 18.00 -16.45 -5.35
N ASN A 367 16.76 -15.97 -5.38
CA ASN A 367 15.60 -16.82 -5.09
C ASN A 367 15.18 -17.66 -6.31
N VAL A 368 14.54 -18.80 -6.05
CA VAL A 368 13.96 -19.68 -7.07
C VAL A 368 12.43 -19.67 -7.15
N THR A 369 11.73 -19.07 -6.18
CA THR A 369 10.27 -18.80 -6.23
C THR A 369 9.90 -17.46 -5.59
N GLY A 370 8.81 -16.84 -6.06
CA GLY A 370 8.17 -15.66 -5.45
C GLY A 370 8.64 -14.30 -6.00
N ASP A 371 8.01 -13.81 -7.07
CA ASP A 371 8.14 -12.41 -7.53
C ASP A 371 7.43 -11.47 -6.53
N VAL A 372 8.17 -10.52 -5.97
CA VAL A 372 7.61 -9.27 -5.40
C VAL A 372 8.40 -8.08 -5.91
N SER A 373 8.50 -7.95 -7.24
CA SER A 373 8.81 -6.69 -7.89
C SER A 373 7.54 -5.84 -8.04
N GLY A 374 7.05 -5.33 -6.92
CA GLY A 374 5.93 -4.40 -6.86
C GLY A 374 5.52 -4.11 -5.43
N THR A 375 5.03 -2.90 -5.16
CA THR A 375 4.84 -2.26 -3.85
C THR A 375 3.96 -2.96 -2.81
N ASP A 376 3.59 -4.23 -2.96
CA ASP A 376 2.81 -4.99 -1.98
C ASP A 376 3.60 -6.21 -1.47
N LYS A 377 4.28 -6.05 -0.33
CA LYS A 377 4.80 -7.18 0.46
C LYS A 377 3.63 -7.93 1.08
N VAL A 378 3.02 -8.86 0.35
CA VAL A 378 2.03 -9.77 0.92
C VAL A 378 2.75 -10.81 1.79
N ALA A 379 2.36 -10.91 3.05
CA ALA A 379 2.85 -11.96 3.94
C ALA A 379 2.31 -13.33 3.47
N GLY A 380 3.19 -14.30 3.14
CA GLY A 380 2.72 -15.68 3.00
C GLY A 380 3.60 -16.70 2.28
N THR A 381 4.35 -16.39 1.22
CA THR A 381 5.13 -17.37 0.43
C THR A 381 6.19 -16.63 -0.41
N ASP A 382 7.41 -17.08 -0.74
CA ASP A 382 8.29 -18.16 -0.29
C ASP A 382 9.67 -17.78 -0.86
N TRP A 383 10.51 -17.14 -0.03
CA TRP A 383 11.87 -16.69 -0.38
C TRP A 383 12.85 -17.87 -0.41
N VAL A 384 12.53 -18.85 -1.26
CA VAL A 384 13.22 -20.12 -1.33
C VAL A 384 14.41 -19.96 -2.25
N ILE A 385 15.53 -20.55 -1.85
CA ILE A 385 16.73 -20.69 -2.68
C ILE A 385 16.89 -22.17 -3.05
N SER A 386 17.61 -22.47 -4.11
CA SER A 386 17.79 -23.87 -4.55
C SER A 386 18.69 -24.65 -3.59
N ASP A 387 18.64 -25.98 -3.67
CA ASP A 387 19.59 -26.86 -2.98
C ASP A 387 21.03 -26.55 -3.41
N ALA A 388 21.25 -26.21 -4.69
CA ALA A 388 22.55 -25.81 -5.20
C ALA A 388 23.05 -24.50 -4.54
N SER A 389 22.15 -23.54 -4.29
CA SER A 389 22.49 -22.33 -3.54
C SER A 389 22.81 -22.64 -2.08
N HIS A 390 22.04 -23.51 -1.41
CA HIS A 390 22.35 -23.94 -0.03
C HIS A 390 23.73 -24.60 0.05
N GLU A 391 24.05 -25.52 -0.86
CA GLU A 391 25.35 -26.21 -0.91
C GLU A 391 26.48 -25.21 -1.18
N ALA A 392 26.33 -24.32 -2.16
CA ALA A 392 27.34 -23.31 -2.47
C ALA A 392 27.61 -22.36 -1.29
N ILE A 393 26.57 -21.94 -0.56
CA ILE A 393 26.73 -21.13 0.65
C ILE A 393 27.47 -21.92 1.73
N ALA A 394 27.19 -23.21 1.91
CA ALA A 394 27.89 -24.04 2.90
C ALA A 394 29.41 -24.14 2.59
N HIS A 395 29.78 -24.38 1.33
CA HIS A 395 31.20 -24.35 0.89
C HIS A 395 31.86 -22.98 1.14
N LEU A 396 31.14 -21.91 0.82
CA LEU A 396 31.61 -20.54 1.02
C LEU A 396 31.82 -20.21 2.51
N VAL A 397 30.92 -20.70 3.39
CA VAL A 397 31.05 -20.58 4.85
C VAL A 397 32.29 -21.33 5.35
N VAL A 398 32.56 -22.54 4.87
CA VAL A 398 33.76 -23.31 5.23
C VAL A 398 35.02 -22.53 4.87
N TRP A 399 35.07 -22.01 3.65
CA TRP A 399 36.20 -21.22 3.18
C TRP A 399 36.38 -19.95 4.00
N ALA A 400 35.32 -19.18 4.21
CA ALA A 400 35.38 -17.93 4.97
C ALA A 400 35.77 -18.16 6.43
N SER A 401 35.25 -19.21 7.06
CA SER A 401 35.63 -19.62 8.42
C SER A 401 37.12 -19.91 8.52
N LYS A 402 37.68 -20.69 7.58
CA LYS A 402 39.13 -20.98 7.53
C LYS A 402 39.97 -19.75 7.21
N HIS A 403 39.49 -18.89 6.31
CA HIS A 403 40.22 -17.73 5.84
C HIS A 403 40.29 -16.60 6.90
N PHE A 404 39.21 -16.39 7.65
CA PHE A 404 39.11 -15.31 8.65
C PHE A 404 39.22 -15.79 10.10
N GLY A 405 39.13 -17.10 10.35
CA GLY A 405 39.37 -17.69 11.67
C GLY A 405 38.18 -17.65 12.64
N PHE A 406 36.94 -17.63 12.14
CA PHE A 406 35.74 -17.71 12.99
C PHE A 406 35.12 -19.12 12.99
N PRO A 407 34.49 -19.58 14.08
CA PRO A 407 33.82 -20.88 14.14
C PRO A 407 32.61 -21.01 13.20
N ILE A 408 32.33 -22.23 12.73
CA ILE A 408 31.10 -22.53 11.98
C ILE A 408 29.98 -22.84 13.00
N ASP A 409 29.26 -21.81 13.44
CA ASP A 409 28.11 -21.92 14.33
C ASP A 409 27.08 -20.80 14.07
N ARG A 410 25.93 -20.85 14.74
CA ARG A 410 24.84 -19.87 14.59
C ARG A 410 25.07 -18.52 15.26
N THR A 411 26.21 -18.31 15.91
CA THR A 411 26.62 -17.02 16.45
C THR A 411 27.51 -16.25 15.47
N HIS A 412 28.24 -16.96 14.62
CA HIS A 412 29.14 -16.39 13.60
C HIS A 412 28.60 -16.51 12.17
N VAL A 413 27.78 -17.51 11.85
CA VAL A 413 27.06 -17.62 10.58
C VAL A 413 25.62 -17.27 10.85
N ILE A 414 25.15 -16.10 10.40
CA ILE A 414 23.85 -15.53 10.76
C ILE A 414 23.08 -15.01 9.56
N GLY A 415 21.76 -14.94 9.66
CA GLY A 415 20.91 -14.24 8.69
C GLY A 415 20.85 -12.73 8.99
N HIS A 416 20.60 -11.91 7.97
CA HIS A 416 20.51 -10.45 8.13
C HIS A 416 19.55 -10.00 9.26
N ARG A 417 18.36 -10.60 9.43
CA ARG A 417 17.42 -10.26 10.53
C ARG A 417 17.99 -10.50 11.92
N GLU A 418 18.91 -11.45 12.06
CA GLU A 418 19.51 -11.85 13.34
C GLU A 418 20.56 -10.84 13.82
N THR A 419 20.87 -9.85 12.97
CA THR A 419 21.75 -8.72 13.28
C THR A 419 21.05 -7.62 14.08
N GLY A 420 19.73 -7.74 14.30
CA GLY A 420 18.88 -6.70 14.90
C GLY A 420 18.37 -5.65 13.90
N ALA A 421 18.70 -5.79 12.62
CA ALA A 421 18.17 -4.93 11.56
C ALA A 421 16.65 -5.11 11.40
N ALA A 422 15.91 -4.01 11.19
CA ALA A 422 14.48 -4.02 10.91
C ALA A 422 14.20 -4.51 9.48
N THR A 423 14.45 -5.80 9.23
CA THR A 423 14.34 -6.45 7.92
C THR A 423 13.72 -7.83 8.01
N ALA A 424 13.02 -8.24 6.95
CA ALA A 424 12.52 -9.61 6.81
C ALA A 424 13.61 -10.57 6.29
N CYS A 425 14.69 -10.06 5.69
CA CYS A 425 15.81 -10.81 5.12
C CYS A 425 16.50 -11.70 6.18
N PRO A 426 16.86 -12.96 5.89
CA PRO A 426 16.77 -13.66 4.61
C PRO A 426 15.42 -14.38 4.38
N GLY A 427 14.37 -13.99 5.09
CA GLY A 427 13.06 -14.63 5.05
C GLY A 427 12.93 -15.79 6.05
N PRO A 428 11.70 -16.28 6.30
CA PRO A 428 11.46 -17.44 7.15
C PRO A 428 11.84 -18.78 6.49
N SER A 429 11.98 -18.82 5.17
CA SER A 429 12.26 -20.03 4.38
C SER A 429 13.75 -20.36 4.22
N MET A 430 14.66 -19.48 4.67
CA MET A 430 16.10 -19.74 4.62
C MET A 430 16.49 -20.73 5.72
N ASP A 431 16.96 -21.92 5.34
CA ASP A 431 17.43 -22.94 6.28
C ASP A 431 18.87 -22.66 6.76
N LEU A 432 19.00 -21.67 7.64
CA LEU A 432 20.29 -21.25 8.18
C LEU A 432 20.94 -22.35 9.04
N ASP A 433 20.16 -23.13 9.77
CA ASP A 433 20.66 -24.21 10.61
C ASP A 433 21.16 -25.38 9.75
N GLY A 434 20.44 -25.72 8.67
CA GLY A 434 20.87 -26.67 7.65
C GLY A 434 22.17 -26.27 6.96
N ILE A 435 22.32 -24.98 6.58
CA ILE A 435 23.57 -24.46 6.01
C ILE A 435 24.74 -24.61 6.99
N VAL A 436 24.55 -24.22 8.25
CA VAL A 436 25.61 -24.36 9.28
C VAL A 436 25.97 -25.81 9.51
N LYS A 437 24.98 -26.69 9.62
CA LYS A 437 25.20 -28.14 9.76
C LYS A 437 25.98 -28.69 8.57
N ARG A 438 25.57 -28.35 7.35
CA ARG A 438 26.24 -28.78 6.12
C ARG A 438 27.67 -28.27 6.05
N ALA A 439 27.91 -27.02 6.43
CA ALA A 439 29.26 -26.45 6.48
C ALA A 439 30.13 -27.15 7.54
N GLN A 440 29.58 -27.54 8.69
CA GLN A 440 30.30 -28.34 9.69
C GLN A 440 30.68 -29.72 9.14
N GLU A 441 29.77 -30.38 8.42
CA GLU A 441 30.05 -31.67 7.76
C GLU A 441 31.15 -31.53 6.70
N LEU A 442 31.12 -30.47 5.88
CA LEU A 442 32.14 -30.17 4.87
C LEU A 442 33.49 -29.76 5.47
N ALA A 443 33.49 -29.19 6.67
CA ALA A 443 34.71 -28.80 7.38
C ALA A 443 35.32 -29.96 8.20
N ALA A 444 34.54 -31.01 8.46
CA ALA A 444 35.03 -32.17 9.19
C ALA A 444 36.21 -32.80 8.42
N PRO A 445 37.25 -33.28 9.11
CA PRO A 445 38.26 -34.10 8.47
C PRO A 445 37.58 -35.32 7.85
N ASP A 446 38.08 -35.77 6.69
CA ASP A 446 37.60 -37.01 6.09
C ASP A 446 37.57 -38.09 7.18
N PRO A 447 36.47 -38.85 7.31
CA PRO A 447 36.49 -40.00 8.20
C PRO A 447 37.67 -40.87 7.80
N GLU A 448 38.50 -41.27 8.78
CA GLU A 448 39.51 -42.31 8.52
C GLU A 448 38.81 -43.45 7.80
N PRO A 449 39.34 -43.95 6.67
CA PRO A 449 38.69 -45.01 5.93
C PRO A 449 38.47 -46.17 6.90
N GLU A 450 37.20 -46.56 7.13
CA GLU A 450 36.88 -47.74 7.92
C GLU A 450 37.48 -48.94 7.20
N VAL A 451 38.60 -49.44 7.71
CA VAL A 451 39.18 -50.70 7.26
C VAL A 451 38.40 -51.81 7.95
N PRO A 452 37.62 -52.64 7.24
CA PRO A 452 36.90 -53.74 7.86
C PRO A 452 37.88 -54.63 8.63
N ALA A 453 37.51 -55.03 9.84
CA ALA A 453 38.33 -55.95 10.64
C ALA A 453 38.49 -57.29 9.87
N GLY A 454 39.65 -57.45 9.23
CA GLY A 454 39.97 -58.55 8.32
C GLY A 454 40.74 -58.12 7.07
N SER A 455 40.55 -56.89 6.60
CA SER A 455 41.17 -56.39 5.36
C SER A 455 42.66 -56.09 5.50
N VAL A 456 43.12 -55.74 6.71
CA VAL A 456 44.55 -55.50 6.99
C VAL A 456 45.40 -56.75 6.75
N VAL A 457 44.86 -57.95 6.97
CA VAL A 457 45.60 -59.20 6.79
C VAL A 457 45.80 -59.53 5.30
N ILE A 458 44.77 -59.30 4.48
CA ILE A 458 44.80 -59.53 3.03
C ILE A 458 45.77 -58.54 2.37
N VAL A 459 45.66 -57.24 2.71
CA VAL A 459 46.56 -56.22 2.16
C VAL A 459 48.01 -56.46 2.57
N LYS A 460 48.29 -56.92 3.79
CA LYS A 460 49.66 -57.21 4.23
C LYS A 460 50.27 -58.41 3.49
N ALA A 461 49.48 -59.43 3.20
CA ALA A 461 49.92 -60.59 2.42
C ALA A 461 50.21 -60.21 0.96
N GLU A 462 49.29 -59.48 0.31
CA GLU A 462 49.47 -58.99 -1.06
C GLU A 462 50.64 -58.00 -1.17
N LEU A 463 50.84 -57.14 -0.18
CA LEU A 463 51.96 -56.20 -0.13
C LEU A 463 53.31 -56.92 0.06
N LEU A 464 53.34 -57.99 0.86
CA LEU A 464 54.53 -58.84 1.01
C LEU A 464 54.85 -59.60 -0.28
N GLU A 465 53.83 -60.07 -0.99
CA GLU A 465 53.97 -60.76 -2.27
C GLU A 465 54.43 -59.79 -3.38
N LEU A 466 53.87 -58.57 -3.42
CA LEU A 466 54.33 -57.51 -4.30
C LEU A 466 55.77 -57.09 -3.99
N ARG A 467 56.13 -56.95 -2.72
CA ARG A 467 57.50 -56.65 -2.28
C ARG A 467 58.48 -57.74 -2.73
N ALA A 468 58.09 -59.02 -2.63
CA ALA A 468 58.90 -60.13 -3.11
C ALA A 468 59.11 -60.06 -4.63
N ARG A 469 58.03 -59.81 -5.40
CA ARG A 469 58.10 -59.68 -6.87
C ARG A 469 58.97 -58.50 -7.32
N VAL A 470 58.85 -57.35 -6.67
CA VAL A 470 59.69 -56.17 -6.95
C VAL A 470 61.15 -56.45 -6.60
N SER A 471 61.42 -57.12 -5.48
CA SER A 471 62.78 -57.47 -5.09
C SER A 471 63.44 -58.45 -6.07
N THR A 472 62.71 -59.43 -6.58
CA THR A 472 63.20 -60.34 -7.64
C THR A 472 63.48 -59.58 -8.93
N ALA A 473 62.57 -58.71 -9.37
CA ALA A 473 62.77 -57.91 -10.58
C ALA A 473 63.98 -56.97 -10.50
N ILE A 474 64.25 -56.39 -9.33
CA ILE A 474 65.46 -55.60 -9.08
C ILE A 474 66.71 -56.47 -9.19
N GLY A 475 66.69 -57.68 -8.61
CA GLY A 475 67.79 -58.64 -8.72
C GLY A 475 68.07 -59.05 -10.18
N ASP A 476 67.02 -59.32 -10.95
CA ASP A 476 67.12 -59.67 -12.37
C ASP A 476 67.70 -58.51 -13.20
N LEU A 477 67.27 -57.28 -12.93
CA LEU A 477 67.82 -56.07 -13.57
C LEU A 477 69.29 -55.84 -13.22
N GLN A 478 69.69 -56.07 -11.97
CA GLN A 478 71.09 -55.98 -11.55
C GLN A 478 71.96 -57.07 -12.20
N ALA A 479 71.46 -58.30 -12.27
CA ALA A 479 72.14 -59.40 -12.96
C ALA A 479 72.25 -59.15 -14.47
N PHE A 480 71.23 -58.54 -15.08
CA PHE A 480 71.26 -58.10 -16.47
C PHE A 480 72.29 -56.99 -16.69
N GLY A 481 72.34 -55.99 -15.79
CA GLY A 481 73.36 -54.94 -15.81
C GLY A 481 74.78 -55.50 -15.73
N GLN A 482 75.06 -56.44 -14.82
CA GLN A 482 76.37 -57.08 -14.74
C GLN A 482 76.74 -57.89 -15.99
N ARG A 483 75.77 -58.50 -16.67
CA ARG A 483 76.02 -59.17 -17.97
C ARG A 483 76.35 -58.18 -19.07
N ILE A 484 75.69 -57.01 -19.09
CA ILE A 484 76.00 -55.93 -20.02
C ILE A 484 77.42 -55.39 -19.75
N ASP A 485 77.77 -55.13 -18.49
CA ASP A 485 79.11 -54.65 -18.13
C ASP A 485 80.20 -55.68 -18.49
N GLY A 486 79.90 -56.97 -18.35
CA GLY A 486 80.76 -58.07 -18.82
C GLY A 486 80.82 -58.25 -20.33
N TRP A 487 79.91 -57.67 -21.11
CA TRP A 487 79.98 -57.61 -22.58
C TRP A 487 80.68 -56.34 -23.08
N LEU A 488 80.72 -55.29 -22.26
CA LEU A 488 81.35 -54.00 -22.56
C LEU A 488 82.81 -53.93 -22.11
N SER A 489 83.28 -54.91 -21.33
CA SER A 489 84.70 -55.12 -20.97
C SER A 489 85.33 -56.20 -21.86
#